data_AF-L9W2D2-F1
#
_entry.id   AF-L9W2D2-F1
#
_cell.length_a   1.000
_cell.length_b   1.000
_cell.length_c   1.000
_cell.angle_alpha   90.00
_cell.angle_beta   90.00
_cell.angle_gamma   90.00
#
_symmetry.space_group_name_H-M   'P 1'
#
loop_
_entity.id
_entity.type
_entity.pdbx_description
1 polymer ?
#
loop_
_entity_poly.entity_id
_entity_poly.type
_entity_poly.pdbx_seq_one_letter_code
_entity_poly.pdbx_strand_id
1 'polypeptide(L)'
;MFYEQRMTVPDSPAALRTAYEADLRSVIDQYGPDEIANRTEIDAETASALLEGESPELTLEAVAQIQALEDGEPDADELVMIACEHLLLGMSTAVLDVDAIETEL
;
A
#
# COMPACT_ATOMS: atom_id res chain seq x y z
N MET A 1 -14.10 6.55 -10.67
CA MET A 1 -14.81 5.99 -9.50
C MET A 1 -14.36 6.82 -8.31
N PHE A 2 -15.24 7.23 -7.38
CA PHE A 2 -14.76 7.84 -6.14
C PHE A 2 -14.39 6.71 -5.20
N TYR A 3 -13.10 6.53 -4.91
CA TYR A 3 -12.67 5.66 -3.82
C TYR A 3 -13.40 6.10 -2.55
N GLU A 4 -14.08 5.18 -1.87
CA GLU A 4 -14.55 5.45 -0.52
C GLU A 4 -13.33 5.74 0.34
N GLN A 5 -13.11 7.03 0.62
CA GLN A 5 -11.99 7.45 1.46
C GLN A 5 -12.15 6.77 2.81
N ARG A 6 -11.12 6.05 3.24
CA ARG A 6 -11.05 5.50 4.59
C ARG A 6 -11.05 6.66 5.59
N MET A 7 -12.21 6.92 6.18
CA MET A 7 -12.38 7.95 7.22
C MET A 7 -11.89 7.49 8.60
N THR A 8 -11.48 6.22 8.72
CA THR A 8 -10.97 5.62 9.95
C THR A 8 -9.60 5.00 9.70
N VAL A 9 -8.61 5.47 10.44
CA VAL A 9 -7.23 4.98 10.42
C VAL A 9 -7.00 4.18 11.71
N PRO A 10 -6.25 3.06 11.67
CA PRO A 10 -5.90 2.31 12.88
C PRO A 10 -5.15 3.18 13.90
N ASP A 11 -5.29 2.86 15.19
CA ASP A 11 -4.77 3.66 16.30
C ASP A 11 -3.22 3.64 16.43
N SER A 12 -2.51 2.92 15.56
CA SER A 12 -1.05 2.88 15.58
C SER A 12 -0.45 2.68 14.18
N PRO A 13 0.79 3.15 13.94
CA PRO A 13 1.51 2.91 12.68
C PRO A 13 1.67 1.43 12.34
N ALA A 14 1.90 0.58 13.36
CA ALA A 14 2.03 -0.86 13.17
C ALA A 14 0.71 -1.48 12.68
N ALA A 15 -0.42 -1.09 13.26
CA ALA A 15 -1.73 -1.57 12.83
C ALA A 15 -2.10 -1.09 11.42
N LEU A 16 -1.70 0.13 11.05
CA LEU A 16 -1.83 0.64 9.68
C LEU A 16 -1.02 -0.20 8.69
N ARG A 17 0.24 -0.50 9.02
CA ARG A 17 1.10 -1.36 8.19
C ARG A 17 0.51 -2.76 8.03
N THR A 18 0.04 -3.38 9.11
CA THR A 18 -0.59 -4.71 9.04
C THR A 18 -1.85 -4.71 8.17
N ALA A 19 -2.68 -3.67 8.24
CA ALA A 19 -3.85 -3.55 7.38
C ALA A 19 -3.47 -3.45 5.90
N TYR A 20 -2.47 -2.61 5.58
CA TYR A 20 -1.95 -2.48 4.23
C TYR A 20 -1.40 -3.81 3.68
N GLU A 21 -0.60 -4.53 4.47
CA GLU A 21 -0.06 -5.84 4.07
C GLU A 21 -1.16 -6.91 3.95
N ALA A 22 -2.27 -6.79 4.69
CA ALA A 22 -3.43 -7.66 4.53
C ALA A 22 -4.16 -7.41 3.20
N ASP A 23 -4.28 -6.16 2.77
CA ASP A 23 -4.88 -5.81 1.48
C ASP A 23 -4.04 -6.41 0.34
N LEU A 24 -2.71 -6.26 0.37
CA LEU A 24 -1.80 -6.88 -0.61
C LEU A 24 -1.92 -8.40 -0.62
N ARG A 25 -1.98 -9.01 0.57
CA ARG A 25 -2.14 -10.46 0.69
C ARG A 25 -3.44 -10.95 0.07
N SER A 26 -4.53 -10.18 0.21
CA SER A 26 -5.82 -10.52 -0.39
C SER A 26 -5.73 -10.62 -1.92
N VAL A 27 -5.04 -9.68 -2.57
CA VAL A 27 -4.84 -9.70 -4.02
C VAL A 27 -3.93 -10.86 -4.42
N ILE A 28 -2.84 -11.09 -3.70
CA ILE A 28 -1.92 -12.20 -3.99
C ILE A 28 -2.61 -13.57 -3.79
N ASP A 29 -3.48 -13.71 -2.78
CA ASP A 29 -4.25 -14.95 -2.54
C ASP A 29 -5.24 -15.24 -3.68
N GLN A 30 -5.81 -14.20 -4.28
CA GLN A 30 -6.73 -14.32 -5.42
C GLN A 30 -6.05 -14.84 -6.70
N TYR A 31 -4.84 -14.36 -7.01
CA TYR A 31 -4.13 -14.69 -8.25
C TYR A 31 -3.08 -15.80 -8.10
N GLY A 32 -2.51 -15.94 -6.90
CA GLY A 32 -1.40 -16.83 -6.59
C GLY A 32 -0.02 -16.23 -6.93
N PRO A 33 1.07 -16.64 -6.26
CA PRO A 33 2.41 -16.07 -6.43
C PRO A 33 2.96 -16.15 -7.85
N ASP A 34 2.71 -17.26 -8.54
CA ASP A 34 3.19 -17.46 -9.91
C ASP A 34 2.53 -16.48 -10.90
N GLU A 35 1.24 -16.21 -10.73
CA GLU A 35 0.51 -15.28 -11.60
C GLU A 35 0.90 -13.82 -11.32
N ILE A 36 1.12 -13.48 -10.04
CA ILE A 36 1.70 -12.18 -9.65
C ILE A 36 3.04 -11.98 -10.33
N ALA A 37 3.92 -12.98 -10.31
CA ALA A 37 5.23 -12.90 -10.93
C ALA A 37 5.20 -12.81 -12.47
N ASN A 38 4.15 -13.31 -13.11
CA ASN A 38 3.97 -13.18 -14.55
C ASN A 38 3.44 -11.81 -14.97
N ARG A 39 2.70 -11.13 -14.08
CA ARG A 39 1.99 -9.88 -14.39
C ARG A 39 2.65 -8.64 -13.80
N THR A 40 3.56 -8.82 -12.87
CA THR A 40 4.26 -7.74 -12.14
C THR A 40 5.76 -7.99 -12.16
N GLU A 41 6.53 -7.01 -11.69
CA GLU A 41 7.98 -7.12 -11.50
C GLU A 41 8.36 -7.82 -10.19
N ILE A 42 7.39 -8.28 -9.40
CA ILE A 42 7.61 -8.97 -8.13
C ILE A 42 7.87 -10.44 -8.40
N ASP A 43 8.97 -10.98 -7.89
CA ASP A 43 9.25 -12.40 -7.98
C ASP A 43 8.29 -13.25 -7.11
N ALA A 44 8.11 -14.51 -7.51
CA ALA A 44 7.20 -15.43 -6.83
C ALA A 44 7.62 -15.74 -5.38
N GLU A 45 8.91 -15.61 -5.04
CA GLU A 45 9.40 -15.80 -3.68
C GLU A 45 8.91 -14.66 -2.77
N THR A 46 9.05 -13.42 -3.22
CA THR A 46 8.54 -12.23 -2.53
C THR A 46 7.02 -12.26 -2.38
N ALA A 47 6.30 -12.65 -3.44
CA ALA A 47 4.85 -12.82 -3.37
C ALA A 47 4.44 -13.92 -2.36
N SER A 48 5.21 -15.01 -2.29
CA SER A 48 4.97 -16.08 -1.31
C SER A 48 5.28 -15.62 0.12
N ALA A 49 6.36 -14.87 0.34
CA ALA A 49 6.69 -14.32 1.65
C ALA A 49 5.57 -13.39 2.17
N LEU A 50 5.00 -12.55 1.29
CA LEU A 50 3.83 -11.72 1.63
C LEU A 50 2.63 -12.58 2.06
N LEU A 51 2.34 -13.68 1.36
CA LEU A 51 1.28 -14.63 1.76
C LEU A 51 1.55 -15.26 3.13
N GLU A 52 2.80 -15.59 3.42
CA GLU A 52 3.21 -16.22 4.68
C GLU A 52 3.18 -15.24 5.89
N GLY A 53 2.89 -13.96 5.66
CA GLY A 53 2.82 -12.97 6.72
C GLY A 53 4.10 -12.18 6.91
N GLU A 54 5.08 -12.34 6.02
CA GLU A 54 6.30 -11.54 6.05
C GLU A 54 6.06 -10.14 5.48
N SER A 55 6.98 -9.24 5.80
CA SER A 55 6.92 -7.83 5.42
C SER A 55 8.18 -7.44 4.62
N PRO A 56 8.38 -7.98 3.41
CA PRO A 56 9.51 -7.63 2.56
C PRO A 56 9.50 -6.13 2.19
N GLU A 57 10.68 -5.59 1.88
CA GLU A 57 10.77 -4.23 1.36
C GLU A 57 10.33 -4.20 -0.09
N LEU A 58 9.33 -3.37 -0.40
CA LEU A 58 8.75 -3.22 -1.73
C LEU A 58 8.79 -1.75 -2.15
N THR A 59 8.97 -1.51 -3.44
CA THR A 59 8.82 -0.17 -4.00
C THR A 59 7.34 0.17 -4.17
N LEU A 60 7.03 1.47 -4.26
CA LEU A 60 5.67 1.93 -4.50
C LEU A 60 5.14 1.40 -5.83
N GLU A 61 5.99 1.36 -6.85
CA GLU A 61 5.69 0.85 -8.19
C GLU A 61 5.35 -0.64 -8.17
N ALA A 62 6.14 -1.44 -7.43
CA ALA A 62 5.89 -2.87 -7.31
C ALA A 62 4.54 -3.14 -6.63
N VAL A 63 4.22 -2.40 -5.57
CA VAL A 63 2.93 -2.54 -4.90
C VAL A 63 1.77 -2.06 -5.78
N ALA A 64 1.95 -0.95 -6.50
CA ALA A 64 0.94 -0.48 -7.43
C ALA A 64 0.63 -1.52 -8.52
N GLN A 65 1.63 -2.26 -8.99
CA GLN A 65 1.42 -3.36 -9.93
C GLN A 65 0.58 -4.50 -9.33
N ILE A 66 0.70 -4.80 -8.03
CA ILE A 66 -0.19 -5.76 -7.36
C ILE A 66 -1.62 -5.20 -7.33
N GLN A 67 -1.79 -3.99 -6.81
CA GLN A 67 -3.12 -3.41 -6.60
C GLN A 67 -3.89 -3.22 -7.91
N ALA A 68 -3.21 -2.86 -8.99
CA ALA A 68 -3.80 -2.73 -10.33
C ALA A 68 -4.38 -4.04 -10.89
N LEU A 69 -4.14 -5.18 -10.24
CA LEU A 69 -4.77 -6.46 -10.60
C LEU A 69 -6.19 -6.59 -10.04
N GLU A 70 -6.58 -5.78 -9.06
CA GLU A 70 -7.94 -5.81 -8.52
C GLU A 70 -8.95 -5.23 -9.53
N ASP A 71 -10.12 -5.85 -9.63
CA ASP A 71 -11.13 -5.44 -10.59
C ASP A 71 -11.68 -4.03 -10.26
N GLY A 72 -11.51 -3.09 -11.20
CA GLY A 72 -11.99 -1.73 -11.06
C GLY A 72 -10.94 -0.73 -10.59
N GLU A 73 -9.73 -1.21 -10.28
CA GLU A 73 -8.56 -0.38 -10.00
C GLU A 73 -7.99 0.20 -11.30
N PRO A 74 -7.46 1.44 -11.29
CA PRO A 74 -6.71 2.00 -12.39
C PRO A 74 -5.37 1.26 -12.56
N ASP A 75 -4.66 1.59 -13.64
CA ASP A 75 -3.35 1.00 -13.89
C ASP A 75 -2.30 1.43 -12.85
N ALA A 76 -1.19 0.69 -12.80
CA ALA A 76 -0.15 0.89 -11.81
C ALA A 76 0.46 2.30 -11.85
N ASP A 77 0.62 2.89 -13.04
CA ASP A 77 1.20 4.22 -13.20
C ASP A 77 0.24 5.29 -12.65
N GLU A 78 -1.06 5.15 -12.94
CA GLU A 78 -2.11 6.01 -12.40
C GLU A 78 -2.22 5.87 -10.87
N LEU A 79 -2.05 4.66 -10.30
CA LEU A 79 -2.00 4.47 -8.85
C LEU A 79 -0.81 5.16 -8.19
N VAL A 80 0.38 5.05 -8.75
CA VAL A 80 1.57 5.75 -8.25
C VAL A 80 1.33 7.26 -8.26
N MET A 81 0.77 7.78 -9.35
CA MET A 81 0.43 9.20 -9.49
C MET A 81 -0.56 9.64 -8.41
N ILE A 82 -1.67 8.91 -8.22
CA ILE A 82 -2.69 9.20 -7.21
C ILE A 82 -2.08 9.18 -5.80
N ALA A 83 -1.25 8.16 -5.49
CA ALA A 83 -0.60 8.04 -4.19
C ALA A 83 0.34 9.24 -3.92
N CYS A 84 1.16 9.62 -4.91
CA CYS A 84 2.05 10.77 -4.78
C CYS A 84 1.28 12.09 -4.67
N GLU A 85 0.19 12.26 -5.41
CA GLU A 85 -0.67 13.45 -5.33
C GLU A 85 -1.31 13.57 -3.94
N HIS A 86 -1.88 12.47 -3.42
CA HIS A 86 -2.44 12.45 -2.07
C HIS A 86 -1.39 12.72 -1.00
N LEU A 87 -0.17 12.19 -1.16
CA LEU A 87 0.93 12.48 -0.25
C LEU A 87 1.31 13.97 -0.31
N LEU A 88 1.42 14.56 -1.49
CA LEU A 88 1.70 16.00 -1.67
C LEU A 88 0.62 16.87 -1.04
N LEU A 89 -0.66 16.55 -1.28
CA LEU A 89 -1.79 17.24 -0.68
C LEU A 89 -1.78 17.10 0.85
N GLY A 90 -1.53 15.89 1.35
CA GLY A 90 -1.36 15.60 2.77
C GLY A 90 -0.22 16.41 3.40
N MET A 91 0.96 16.45 2.76
CA MET A 91 2.09 17.26 3.22
C MET A 91 1.79 18.76 3.20
N SER A 92 0.98 19.24 2.25
CA SER A 92 0.59 20.66 2.19
C SER A 92 -0.44 21.07 3.24
N THR A 93 -1.20 20.11 3.75
CA THR A 93 -2.28 20.31 4.73
C THR A 93 -1.90 19.85 6.14
N ALA A 94 -0.82 19.08 6.27
CA ALA A 94 -0.28 18.62 7.53
C ALA A 94 0.20 19.82 8.36
N VAL A 95 -0.60 20.18 9.37
CA VAL A 95 -0.16 21.05 10.45
C VAL A 95 0.58 20.16 11.44
N LEU A 96 1.91 20.23 11.41
CA LEU A 96 2.75 19.57 12.39
C LEU A 96 2.59 20.32 13.73
N ASP A 97 2.03 19.66 14.74
CA ASP A 97 2.03 20.21 16.09
C ASP A 97 3.43 20.04 16.69
N VAL A 98 4.21 21.13 16.64
CA VAL A 98 5.60 21.15 17.13
C VAL A 98 5.66 20.87 18.63
N ASP A 99 4.66 21.31 19.40
CA ASP A 99 4.60 21.09 20.85
C ASP A 99 4.37 19.61 21.18
N ALA A 100 3.64 18.88 20.32
CA ALA A 100 3.46 17.44 20.44
C ALA A 100 4.76 16.66 20.21
N ILE A 101 5.59 17.08 19.23
CA ILE A 101 6.88 16.41 18.94
C ILE A 101 7.93 16.71 20.01
N GLU A 102 7.96 17.93 20.55
CA GLU A 102 8.89 18.29 21.63
C GLU A 102 8.65 17.48 22.92
N THR A 103 7.45 16.93 23.11
CA THR A 103 7.13 16.11 24.30
C THR A 103 7.63 14.67 24.18
N GLU A 104 7.93 14.19 22.97
CA GLU A 104 8.42 12.82 22.71
C GLU A 104 9.95 12.73 22.48
N LEU A 105 10.68 13.85 22.62
CA LEU A 105 12.15 13.94 22.58
C LEU A 105 12.75 14.11 24.00
#